data_AF-A0A4U2DML6-F1
#
_entry.id   AF-A0A4U2DML6-F1
#
_cell.length_a   1.000
_cell.length_b   1.000
_cell.length_c   1.000
_cell.angle_alpha   90.00
_cell.angle_beta   90.00
_cell.angle_gamma   90.00
#
_symmetry.space_group_name_H-M   'P 1'
#
loop_
_entity.id
_entity.type
_entity.pdbx_description
1 polymer ?
#
loop_
_entity_poly.entity_id
_entity_poly.type
_entity_poly.pdbx_seq_one_letter_code
_entity_poly.pdbx_strand_id
1 'polypeptide(L)'
;LMIVPRHPERFNQVSELAQEHGFKTITRTSQQPITSNVEVYIADTMGEMLVLLGGSDVCFMGGSLVGGKVGGHNLLEPAALQLPLLNGPSYFNFSEITDKLLEAQAVTI
;
A
#
# COMPACT_ATOMS: atom_id res chain seq x y z
N LEU A 1 -5.38 -5.45 -7.67
CA LEU A 1 -4.64 -5.09 -6.42
C LEU A 1 -3.37 -4.36 -6.79
N MET A 2 -3.08 -3.21 -6.19
CA MET A 2 -1.79 -2.53 -6.31
C MET A 2 -0.95 -2.78 -5.06
N ILE A 3 0.31 -3.18 -5.22
CA ILE A 3 1.26 -3.35 -4.11
C ILE A 3 2.40 -2.35 -4.32
N VAL A 4 2.70 -1.57 -3.29
CA VAL A 4 3.77 -0.56 -3.29
C VAL A 4 4.81 -0.94 -2.24
N PRO A 5 5.88 -1.66 -2.59
CA PRO A 5 6.93 -2.03 -1.64
C PRO A 5 7.70 -0.78 -1.18
N ARG A 6 8.02 -0.70 0.12
CA ARG A 6 8.73 0.45 0.70
C ARG A 6 10.18 0.59 0.22
N HIS A 7 10.83 -0.53 -0.08
CA HIS A 7 12.26 -0.59 -0.33
C HIS A 7 12.56 -1.21 -1.71
N PRO A 8 13.42 -0.58 -2.54
CA PRO A 8 13.71 -1.06 -3.89
C PRO A 8 14.24 -2.49 -3.97
N GLU A 9 15.03 -2.93 -2.99
CA GLU A 9 15.56 -4.29 -2.94
C GLU A 9 14.48 -5.37 -2.85
N ARG A 10 13.25 -5.00 -2.50
CA ARG A 10 12.11 -5.92 -2.43
C ARG A 10 11.26 -5.99 -3.69
N PHE A 11 11.50 -5.15 -4.69
CA PHE A 11 10.63 -5.06 -5.88
C PHE A 11 10.52 -6.38 -6.63
N ASN A 12 11.66 -6.97 -7.01
CA ASN A 12 11.69 -8.26 -7.70
C ASN A 12 11.07 -9.37 -6.85
N GLN A 13 11.48 -9.46 -5.59
CA GLN A 13 10.98 -10.48 -4.65
C GLN A 13 9.45 -10.46 -4.53
N VAL A 14 8.84 -9.27 -4.45
CA VAL A 14 7.38 -9.15 -4.34
C VAL A 14 6.68 -9.54 -5.65
N SER A 15 7.25 -9.15 -6.80
CA SER A 15 6.71 -9.56 -8.10
C SER A 15 6.77 -11.08 -8.30
N GLU A 16 7.91 -11.69 -7.98
CA GLU A 16 8.11 -13.14 -8.05
C GLU A 16 7.11 -13.85 -7.13
N LEU A 17 6.98 -13.41 -5.88
CA LEU A 17 6.02 -13.99 -4.94
C LEU A 17 4.58 -13.96 -5.46
N ALA A 18 4.16 -12.85 -6.07
CA ALA A 18 2.81 -12.75 -6.64
C ALA A 18 2.61 -13.74 -7.81
N GLN A 19 3.62 -13.89 -8.67
CA GLN A 19 3.60 -14.84 -9.78
C GLN A 19 3.61 -16.30 -9.30
N GLU A 20 4.38 -16.62 -8.26
CA GLU A 20 4.41 -17.95 -7.62
C GLU A 20 3.05 -18.37 -7.04
N HIS A 21 2.26 -17.38 -6.58
CA HIS A 21 0.88 -17.60 -6.14
C HIS A 21 -0.13 -17.69 -7.30
N GLY A 22 0.34 -17.64 -8.55
CA GLY A 22 -0.48 -17.78 -9.75
C GLY A 22 -1.16 -16.51 -10.24
N PHE A 23 -0.88 -15.35 -9.63
CA PHE A 23 -1.49 -14.09 -10.05
C PHE A 23 -0.88 -13.56 -11.34
N LYS A 24 -1.74 -13.12 -12.27
CA LYS A 24 -1.31 -12.33 -13.43
C LYS A 24 -0.79 -10.98 -12.96
N THR A 25 0.54 -10.88 -12.93
CA THR A 25 1.26 -9.78 -12.30
C THR A 25 2.04 -8.99 -13.34
N ILE A 26 1.95 -7.66 -13.28
CA ILE A 26 2.82 -6.75 -14.01
C ILE A 26 3.45 -5.74 -13.06
N THR A 27 4.54 -5.12 -13.48
CA THR A 27 5.21 -4.07 -12.71
C THR A 27 5.07 -2.71 -13.39
N ARG A 28 5.24 -1.62 -12.63
CA ARG A 28 5.21 -0.26 -13.18
C ARG A 28 6.31 -0.05 -14.23
N THR A 29 7.51 -0.56 -13.96
CA THR A 29 8.65 -0.45 -14.89
C THR A 29 8.46 -1.24 -16.18
N SER A 30 7.65 -2.32 -16.17
CA SER A 30 7.39 -3.14 -17.35
C SER A 30 6.69 -2.38 -18.49
N GLN A 31 6.00 -1.28 -18.17
CA GLN A 31 5.23 -0.45 -19.10
C GLN A 31 4.22 -1.24 -19.95
N GLN A 32 3.81 -2.41 -19.47
CA GLN A 32 2.76 -3.20 -20.11
C GLN A 32 1.40 -2.53 -19.90
N PRO A 33 0.47 -2.63 -20.87
CA PRO A 33 -0.88 -2.13 -20.68
C PRO A 33 -1.58 -2.86 -19.53
N ILE A 34 -2.18 -2.11 -18.61
CA ILE A 34 -3.06 -2.66 -17.57
C ILE A 34 -4.35 -3.10 -18.25
N THR A 35 -4.57 -4.40 -18.35
CA THR A 35 -5.81 -4.98 -18.89
C THR A 35 -6.67 -5.53 -17.75
N SER A 36 -7.93 -5.85 -18.03
CA SER A 36 -8.84 -6.46 -17.04
C SER A 36 -8.37 -7.82 -16.50
N ASN A 37 -7.39 -8.45 -17.16
CA ASN A 37 -6.81 -9.72 -16.73
C ASN A 37 -5.64 -9.54 -15.74
N VAL A 38 -5.21 -8.32 -15.46
CA VAL A 38 -4.16 -8.04 -14.47
C VAL A 38 -4.76 -8.08 -13.07
N GLU A 39 -4.24 -8.96 -12.23
CA GLU A 39 -4.73 -9.15 -10.87
C GLU A 39 -3.88 -8.38 -9.85
N VAL A 40 -2.56 -8.36 -10.08
CA VAL A 40 -1.59 -7.68 -9.21
C VAL A 40 -0.74 -6.73 -10.04
N TYR A 41 -0.64 -5.49 -9.59
CA TYR A 41 0.25 -4.48 -10.13
C TYR A 41 1.28 -4.10 -9.06
N ILE A 42 2.56 -4.30 -9.35
CA ILE A 42 3.65 -3.92 -8.43
C ILE A 42 4.18 -2.54 -8.83
N ALA A 43 4.00 -1.56 -7.96
CA ALA A 43 4.61 -0.25 -8.13
C ALA A 43 6.07 -0.29 -7.65
N ASP A 44 6.96 -0.66 -8.57
CA ASP A 44 8.39 -0.86 -8.38
C ASP A 44 9.22 0.38 -8.72
N THR A 45 8.71 1.55 -8.33
CA THR A 45 9.36 2.86 -8.51
C THR A 45 9.25 3.69 -7.23
N MET A 46 10.16 4.63 -7.06
CA MET A 46 10.22 5.50 -5.87
C MET A 46 9.72 6.91 -6.19
N GLY A 47 9.16 7.59 -5.19
CA GLY A 47 8.75 8.99 -5.31
C GLY A 47 7.39 9.23 -5.98
N GLU A 48 6.62 8.17 -6.24
CA GLU A 48 5.34 8.24 -6.95
C GLU A 48 4.12 7.98 -6.06
N MET A 49 4.29 7.95 -4.72
CA MET A 49 3.25 7.51 -3.79
C MET A 49 1.92 8.26 -3.95
N LEU A 50 1.95 9.59 -4.07
CA LEU A 50 0.72 10.38 -4.26
C LEU A 50 -0.01 10.06 -5.56
N VAL A 51 0.73 9.79 -6.64
CA VAL A 51 0.15 9.39 -7.94
C VAL A 51 -0.50 8.02 -7.82
N LEU A 52 0.18 7.08 -7.16
CA LEU A 52 -0.29 5.70 -6.96
C LEU A 52 -1.54 5.67 -6.07
N LEU A 53 -1.53 6.44 -4.97
CA LEU A 53 -2.68 6.62 -4.09
C LEU A 53 -3.85 7.28 -4.84
N GLY A 54 -3.60 8.34 -5.60
CA GLY A 54 -4.65 9.03 -6.37
C GLY A 54 -5.34 8.17 -7.43
N GLY A 55 -4.71 7.07 -7.86
CA GLY A 55 -5.30 6.07 -8.75
C GLY A 55 -5.95 4.88 -8.05
N SER A 56 -6.11 4.92 -6.72
CA SER A 56 -6.65 3.83 -5.91
C SER A 56 -8.04 4.16 -5.36
N ASP A 57 -8.89 3.14 -5.20
CA ASP A 57 -10.22 3.31 -4.59
C ASP A 57 -10.19 3.21 -3.06
N VAL A 58 -9.26 2.42 -2.52
CA VAL A 58 -9.08 2.13 -1.09
C VAL A 58 -7.59 1.93 -0.81
N CYS A 59 -7.12 2.37 0.36
CA CYS A 59 -5.73 2.18 0.79
C CYS A 59 -5.64 1.32 2.05
N PHE A 60 -4.87 0.23 1.97
CA PHE A 60 -4.42 -0.49 3.16
C PHE A 60 -2.97 -0.09 3.49
N MET A 61 -2.74 0.50 4.66
CA MET A 61 -1.40 0.90 5.07
C MET A 61 -0.60 -0.28 5.61
N GLY A 62 0.47 -0.64 4.89
CA GLY A 62 1.39 -1.70 5.28
C GLY A 62 2.20 -1.41 6.55
N GLY A 63 3.04 -2.36 6.96
CA GLY A 63 3.85 -2.25 8.18
C GLY A 63 3.05 -2.36 9.49
N SER A 64 1.74 -2.58 9.37
CA SER A 64 0.76 -2.57 10.46
C SER A 64 0.27 -3.95 10.88
N LEU A 65 0.55 -4.99 10.09
CA LEU A 65 0.21 -6.39 10.37
C LEU A 65 1.36 -7.21 10.97
N VAL A 66 2.54 -6.60 11.15
CA VAL A 66 3.77 -7.30 11.55
C VAL A 66 4.11 -7.13 13.03
N GLY A 67 3.09 -6.84 13.86
CA GLY A 67 3.24 -6.58 15.29
C GLY A 67 4.30 -5.52 15.58
N GLY A 68 5.10 -5.73 16.64
CA GLY A 68 6.12 -4.79 17.10
C GLY A 68 7.29 -4.47 16.14
N LYS A 69 7.35 -5.07 14.94
CA LYS A 69 8.54 -4.97 14.07
C LYS A 69 8.69 -3.66 13.31
N VAL A 70 7.57 -3.04 12.90
CA VAL A 70 7.60 -1.88 11.99
C VAL A 70 6.84 -0.68 12.55
N GLY A 71 5.69 -0.89 13.20
CA GLY A 71 4.92 0.16 13.85
C GLY A 71 4.08 1.04 12.93
N GLY A 72 3.73 0.55 11.74
CA GLY A 72 2.86 1.25 10.79
C GLY A 72 3.58 2.25 9.90
N HIS A 73 2.80 2.92 9.06
CA HIS A 73 3.24 3.90 8.08
C HIS A 73 2.33 5.14 8.09
N ASN A 74 2.77 6.21 7.42
CA ASN A 74 2.08 7.50 7.43
C ASN A 74 0.70 7.42 6.76
N LEU A 75 -0.35 7.69 7.54
CA LEU A 75 -1.75 7.73 7.08
C LEU A 75 -2.16 9.09 6.50
N LEU A 76 -1.36 10.15 6.66
CA LEU A 76 -1.74 11.50 6.24
C LEU A 76 -1.83 11.66 4.73
N GLU A 77 -0.94 11.02 3.98
CA GLU A 77 -0.94 11.09 2.51
C GLU A 77 -2.24 10.54 1.89
N PRO A 78 -2.69 9.30 2.22
CA PRO A 78 -3.94 8.80 1.67
C PRO A 78 -5.17 9.49 2.30
N ALA A 79 -5.10 9.95 3.56
CA ALA A 79 -6.17 10.75 4.17
C ALA A 79 -6.39 12.08 3.44
N ALA A 80 -5.31 12.76 3.04
CA ALA A 80 -5.38 14.02 2.30
C ALA A 80 -6.01 13.83 0.90
N LEU A 81 -5.92 12.63 0.34
CA LEU A 81 -6.56 12.24 -0.91
C LEU A 81 -8.00 11.70 -0.71
N GLN A 82 -8.54 11.78 0.50
CA GLN A 82 -9.88 11.29 0.85
C GLN A 82 -10.10 9.80 0.54
N LEU A 83 -9.02 9.02 0.53
CA LEU A 83 -9.12 7.58 0.33
C LEU A 83 -9.67 6.91 1.59
N PRO A 84 -10.65 6.00 1.46
CA PRO A 84 -10.98 5.09 2.55
C PRO A 84 -9.73 4.34 3.01
N LEU A 85 -9.42 4.44 4.30
CA LEU A 85 -8.21 3.87 4.88
C LEU A 85 -8.51 2.63 5.70
N LEU A 86 -7.70 1.60 5.47
CA LEU A 86 -7.59 0.41 6.30
C LEU A 86 -6.18 0.34 6.87
N ASN A 87 -6.06 -0.10 8.11
CA ASN A 87 -4.77 -0.26 8.77
C ASN A 87 -4.77 -1.49 9.67
N GLY A 88 -3.63 -2.13 9.87
CA GLY A 88 -3.50 -3.20 10.87
C GLY A 88 -3.41 -2.66 12.30
N PRO A 89 -3.47 -3.52 13.32
CA PRO A 89 -3.50 -3.11 14.73
C PRO A 89 -2.18 -2.55 15.24
N SER A 90 -1.08 -2.64 14.48
CA SER A 90 0.23 -2.15 14.90
C SER A 90 0.60 -0.82 14.24
N TYR A 91 0.29 0.28 14.90
CA TYR A 91 0.55 1.65 14.41
C TYR A 91 1.23 2.55 15.44
N PHE A 92 2.01 1.97 16.37
CA PHE A 92 2.61 2.71 17.49
C PHE A 92 3.56 3.85 17.10
N ASN A 93 4.15 3.85 15.88
CA ASN A 93 4.94 4.98 15.39
C ASN A 93 4.08 6.15 14.86
N PHE A 94 2.78 5.89 14.63
CA PHE A 94 1.81 6.83 14.08
C PHE A 94 0.55 6.88 14.96
N SER A 95 0.67 6.61 16.26
CA SER A 95 -0.48 6.50 17.19
C SER A 95 -1.32 7.76 17.20
N GLU A 96 -0.72 8.91 17.45
CA GLU A 96 -1.46 10.19 17.51
C GLU A 96 -2.25 10.49 16.23
N ILE A 97 -1.64 10.26 15.07
CA ILE A 97 -2.30 10.47 13.77
C ILE A 97 -3.42 9.45 13.58
N THR A 98 -3.17 8.18 13.88
CA THR A 98 -4.14 7.11 13.71
C THR A 98 -5.34 7.30 14.63
N ASP A 99 -5.12 7.67 15.89
CA ASP A 99 -6.17 7.90 16.89
C ASP A 99 -7.07 9.06 16.46
N LYS A 100 -6.49 10.17 15.98
CA LYS A 100 -7.27 11.29 15.41
C LYS A 100 -8.09 10.89 14.19
N LEU A 101 -7.54 10.05 13.32
CA LEU A 101 -8.25 9.55 12.15
C LEU A 101 -9.37 8.58 12.54
N LEU A 102 -9.19 7.77 13.58
CA LEU A 102 -10.22 6.88 14.12
C LEU A 102 -11.37 7.69 14.72
N GLU A 103 -11.08 8.72 15.50
CA GLU A 103 -12.07 9.66 16.05
C GLU A 103 -12.88 10.33 14.92
N ALA A 104 -12.22 10.68 13.82
CA ALA A 104 -12.85 11.26 12.64
C ALA A 104 -13.53 10.23 11.72
N GLN A 105 -13.53 8.94 12.07
CA GLN A 105 -14.05 7.84 11.24
C GLN A 105 -13.41 7.76 9.85
N ALA A 106 -12.17 8.22 9.71
CA ALA A 106 -11.42 8.28 8.46
C ALA A 106 -10.55 7.04 8.20
N VAL A 107 -10.37 6.18 9.20
CA VAL A 107 -9.62 4.91 9.10
C VAL A 107 -10.34 3.81 9.87
N THR A 108 -10.25 2.57 9.38
CA THR A 108 -10.69 1.35 10.07
C THR A 108 -9.48 0.46 10.38
N ILE A 109 -9.48 -0.18 11.55
CA ILE A 109 -8.47 -1.17 11.97
C ILE A 109 -8.99 -2.59 11.73
#